data_AF-A0A970XCZ3-F1
#
_entry.id   AF-A0A970XCZ3-F1
#
_cell.length_a   1.000
_cell.length_b   1.000
_cell.length_c   1.000
_cell.angle_alpha   90.00
_cell.angle_beta   90.00
_cell.angle_gamma   90.00
#
_symmetry.space_group_name_H-M   'P 1'
#
loop_
_entity.id
_entity.type
_entity.pdbx_description
1 polymer ?
#
loop_
_entity_poly.entity_id
_entity_poly.type
_entity_poly.pdbx_seq_one_letter_code
_entity_poly.pdbx_strand_id
1 'polypeptide(L)' 'MLYPSLSELLNQVNSRYLLVNIIAQRAREISVKSEESGEPLEKKPVSIAIEEVALGSIRVNYEKVC' A
#
# COMPACT_ATOMS: atom_id res chain seq x y z
N MET A 1 14.65 7.06 -4.44
CA MET A 1 14.76 5.74 -3.78
C MET A 1 13.46 5.48 -3.02
N LEU A 2 13.00 4.23 -2.98
CA LEU A 2 11.82 3.85 -2.19
C LEU A 2 12.23 3.86 -0.71
N TYR A 3 11.49 4.57 0.13
CA TYR A 3 11.67 4.55 1.57
C TYR A 3 10.30 4.35 2.23
N PRO A 4 10.15 3.38 3.13
CA PRO A 4 11.11 2.35 3.52
C PRO A 4 11.49 1.37 2.39
N SER A 5 12.52 0.58 2.64
CA SER A 5 13.03 -0.43 1.71
C SER A 5 12.07 -1.61 1.58
N LEU A 6 12.15 -2.31 0.44
CA LEU A 6 11.28 -3.46 0.17
C LEU A 6 11.50 -4.60 1.19
N SER A 7 12.72 -4.75 1.70
CA SER A 7 13.05 -5.71 2.75
C SER A 7 12.32 -5.41 4.06
N GLU A 8 12.18 -4.13 4.43
CA GLU A 8 11.46 -3.72 5.64
C GLU A 8 9.96 -3.96 5.49
N LEU A 9 9.40 -3.72 4.30
CA LEU A 9 7.99 -3.97 4.00
C LEU A 9 7.64 -5.46 4.02
N LEU A 10 8.58 -6.33 3.62
CA LEU A 10 8.39 -7.79 3.64
C LEU A 10 8.27 -8.36 5.06
N ASN A 11 8.73 -7.63 6.10
CA ASN A 11 8.49 -8.04 7.50
C ASN A 11 7.00 -7.96 7.87
N GLN A 12 6.20 -7.15 7.16
CA GLN A 12 4.76 -7.04 7.37
C GLN A 12 3.97 -8.02 6.51
N VAL A 13 4.48 -8.34 5.31
CA VAL A 13 3.81 -9.23 4.34
C VAL A 13 4.81 -10.27 3.83
N ASN A 14 4.61 -11.53 4.24
CA ASN A 14 5.50 -12.66 3.92
C ASN A 14 5.58 -13.04 2.42
N SER A 15 4.93 -12.29 1.53
CA SER A 15 4.96 -12.53 0.08
C SER A 15 5.15 -11.22 -0.67
N ARG A 16 6.20 -11.17 -1.50
CA ARG A 16 6.52 -10.01 -2.33
C ARG A 16 5.41 -9.69 -3.33
N TYR A 17 4.81 -10.69 -3.95
CA TYR A 17 3.74 -10.50 -4.91
C TYR A 17 2.48 -9.95 -4.25
N LEU A 18 2.15 -10.48 -3.07
CA LEU A 18 1.02 -10.01 -2.28
C LEU A 18 1.23 -8.56 -1.84
N LEU A 19 2.44 -8.23 -1.37
CA LEU A 19 2.83 -6.86 -1.01
C LEU A 19 2.61 -5.89 -2.17
N VAL A 20 3.07 -6.24 -3.38
CA VAL A 20 2.90 -5.39 -4.57
C VAL A 20 1.42 -5.22 -4.92
N ASN A 21 0.62 -6.29 -4.85
CA ASN A 21 -0.81 -6.22 -5.13
C ASN A 21 -1.54 -5.31 -4.13
N ILE A 22 -1.22 -5.41 -2.85
CA ILE A 22 -1.78 -4.56 -1.78
C ILE A 22 -1.44 -3.09 -2.03
N ILE A 23 -0.16 -2.79 -2.28
CA ILE A 23 0.29 -1.42 -2.54
C ILE A 23 -0.41 -0.85 -3.77
N ALA A 24 -0.52 -1.63 -4.85
CA ALA A 24 -1.17 -1.21 -6.08
C ALA A 24 -2.67 -0.93 -5.88
N GLN A 25 -3.37 -1.83 -5.19
CA GLN A 25 -4.78 -1.66 -4.86
C GLN A 25 -4.99 -0.40 -4.02
N ARG A 26 -4.20 -0.25 -2.94
CA ARG A 26 -4.33 0.88 -2.03
C ARG A 26 -3.99 2.22 -2.68
N ALA A 27 -2.96 2.27 -3.52
CA ALA A 27 -2.61 3.46 -4.28
C ALA A 27 -3.76 3.89 -5.20
N ARG A 28 -4.51 2.94 -5.79
CA ARG A 28 -5.67 3.25 -6.61
C ARG A 28 -6.82 3.84 -5.80
N GLU A 29 -7.11 3.30 -4.63
CA GLU A 29 -8.12 3.86 -3.72
C GLU A 29 -7.81 5.30 -3.33
N ILE A 30 -6.54 5.58 -3.02
CA ILE A 30 -6.07 6.94 -2.67
C ILE A 30 -6.24 7.89 -3.86
N SER A 31 -5.90 7.44 -5.08
CA SER A 31 -6.09 8.24 -6.31
C SER A 31 -7.56 8.58 -6.53
N VAL A 32 -8.43 7.57 -6.49
CA VAL A 32 -9.88 7.75 -6.69
C VAL A 32 -10.46 8.69 -5.64
N LYS A 33 -10.08 8.53 -4.36
CA LYS A 33 -10.55 9.41 -3.29
C LYS A 33 -10.12 10.86 -3.48
N SER A 34 -8.90 11.10 -3.98
CA SER A 34 -8.42 12.45 -4.32
C SER A 34 -9.20 13.04 -5.50
N GLU A 35 -9.45 12.24 -6.53
CA GLU A 35 -10.25 12.64 -7.70
C GLU A 35 -11.70 13.00 -7.30
N GLU A 36 -12.32 12.19 -6.43
CA GLU A 36 -13.69 12.40 -5.94
C GLU A 36 -13.83 13.61 -4.99
N SER A 37 -12.83 13.84 -4.13
CA SER A 37 -12.81 15.01 -3.23
C SER A 37 -12.40 16.31 -3.93
N GLY A 38 -11.71 16.21 -5.08
CA GLY A 38 -11.10 17.35 -5.76
C GLY A 38 -9.88 17.92 -5.03
N GLU A 39 -9.41 17.28 -3.96
CA GLU A 39 -8.25 17.72 -3.18
C GLU A 39 -6.97 17.10 -3.76
N PRO A 40 -5.97 17.92 -4.14
CA PRO A 40 -4.72 17.39 -4.67
C PRO A 40 -3.91 16.70 -3.58
N LEU A 41 -3.30 15.55 -3.92
CA LEU A 41 -2.41 14.84 -3.00
C LEU A 41 -1.03 15.52 -2.94
N GLU A 42 -0.51 15.68 -1.72
CA GLU A 42 0.86 16.19 -1.50
C GLU A 42 1.94 15.18 -1.92
N LYS A 43 1.64 13.88 -1.79
CA LYS A 43 2.54 12.77 -2.14
C LYS A 43 1.88 11.89 -3.19
N LYS A 44 2.71 11.19 -3.97
CA LYS A 44 2.20 10.19 -4.92
C LYS A 44 1.40 9.11 -4.18
N PRO A 45 0.26 8.64 -4.71
CA PRO A 45 -0.57 7.62 -4.07
C PRO A 45 0.21 6.36 -3.67
N VAL A 46 1.17 5.94 -4.50
CA VAL A 46 2.03 4.79 -4.23
C VAL A 46 2.95 5.01 -3.02
N SER A 47 3.47 6.22 -2.84
CA SER A 47 4.28 6.57 -1.67
C SER A 47 3.46 6.51 -0.39
N ILE A 48 2.23 7.03 -0.43
CA ILE A 48 1.31 6.99 0.71
C ILE A 48 0.96 5.54 1.07
N ALA A 49 0.64 4.71 0.07
CA ALA A 49 0.35 3.30 0.28
C ALA A 49 1.53 2.52 0.90
N ILE A 50 2.76 2.82 0.49
CA ILE A 50 3.98 2.22 1.07
C ILE A 50 4.14 2.62 2.54
N GLU A 51 3.93 3.90 2.86
CA GLU A 51 3.97 4.40 4.25
C GLU A 51 2.89 3.73 5.12
N GLU A 52 1.67 3.56 4.61
CA GLU A 52 0.59 2.87 5.32
C GLU A 52 0.89 1.38 5.58
N VAL A 53 1.48 0.67 4.61
CA VAL A 53 1.94 -0.72 4.82
C VAL A 53 3.03 -0.77 5.89
N ALA A 54 4.00 0.16 5.83
CA ALA A 54 5.10 0.21 6.79
C ALA A 54 4.63 0.47 8.22
N LEU A 55 3.56 1.25 8.40
CA LEU A 55 2.91 1.50 9.68
C LEU A 55 2.10 0.32 10.21
N GLY A 56 1.90 -0.74 9.41
CA GLY A 56 1.04 -1.87 9.78
C GLY A 56 -0.45 -1.53 9.77
N SER A 57 -0.84 -0.41 9.13
CA SER A 57 -2.24 0.06 9.07
C SER A 57 -3.12 -0.80 8.15
N ILE A 58 -2.51 -1.63 7.30
CA ILE A 58 -3.21 -2.49 6.34
C ILE A 58 -3.20 -3.93 6.85
N ARG A 59 -4.38 -4.47 7.15
CA ARG A 59 -4.56 -5.88 7.54
C ARG A 59 -4.74 -6.73 6.30
N VAL A 60 -3.79 -7.62 6.05
CA VAL A 60 -3.88 -8.60 4.96
C VAL A 60 -4.71 -9.78 5.43
N ASN A 61 -5.89 -9.97 4.84
CA ASN A 61 -6.71 -11.14 5.14
C ASN A 61 -6.19 -12.33 4.33
N TYR A 62 -5.51 -13.27 4.99
CA TYR A 62 -5.11 -14.53 4.37
C TYR A 62 -6.33 -15.45 4.31
N GLU A 63 -7.20 -15.26 3.33
CA GLU A 63 -8.22 -16.27 3.04
C GLU A 63 -7.49 -17.53 2.56
N LYS A 64 -7.38 -18.52 3.44
CA LYS A 64 -6.96 -19.87 3.07
C LYS A 64 -8.03 -20.40 2.13
N VAL A 65 -7.75 -20.40 0.84
CA VAL A 65 -8.50 -21.21 -0.11
C VAL A 65 -8.13 -22.66 0.20
N CYS A 66 -9.06 -23.38 0.85
CA CYS A 66 -8.99 -24.81 1.09
C CYS A 66 -9.20 -25.60 -0.21
#